data_AF-A0A956HEB5-F1
#
_entry.id   AF-A0A956HEB5-F1
#
_cell.length_a   1.000
_cell.length_b   1.000
_cell.length_c   1.000
_cell.angle_alpha   90.00
_cell.angle_beta   90.00
_cell.angle_gamma   90.00
#
_symmetry.space_group_name_H-M   'P 1'
#
loop_
_entity.id
_entity.type
_entity.pdbx_description
1 polymer ?
#
loop_
_entity_poly.entity_id
_entity_poly.type
_entity_poly.pdbx_seq_one_letter_code
_entity_poly.pdbx_strand_id
1 'polypeptide(L)'
;MQHRRCATTIGMFASSLALACGGAGQQATETDAATTDATTATTATTATTGAETDTETGDGTETDTGEVDDSKAQVVHSFGEYHLEPMQERQPCIQWTLNNDEPIYVNTVTLANDGAYHHSNWFMIPEDVFPGEDGFYKCSERGFTELVAAVEGGVLFAQSTQSRYEQQELPEGVVIKIPPRHKIVAGGHLLNLSSAAIDTELRMTLDIIHPRDVEVVTAPFRMTYLDLDILASSESWFSGDCEFAEEYADAAGKPLDLKLYWALPHYHYLGNYFALEILGGPRDGEKIFELSGFNGEGNGGAYDPPVDLTGATGLRFTCGYDNWTNFDVGWGVGDQEMCVMLGLADSAVMMDLLVDNGQGDFIDLEDGIRKYEGYCRPLVVAKNKAQSMPTQAEIDGPLYVPPTDPGSDGLPPVDPCVDADPMAPPHEPVTLASIRDTVLLPSCSYSACHGGAAAVHGLDFQAADLHAELMNHTLAADAGMPLIDPGLPENSWLYRLVSECAPQDQKGVAAIHMPLNAPVLLEDRMVAKIRAWIEAGALDN
;
A
#
# COMPACT_ATOMS: atom_id res chain seq x y z
N MET A 1 -31.31 -12.93 1.98
CA MET A 1 -30.90 -14.32 2.26
C MET A 1 -30.78 -14.50 3.77
N GLN A 2 -31.08 -15.66 4.34
CA GLN A 2 -31.07 -15.89 5.80
C GLN A 2 -29.63 -16.03 6.32
N HIS A 3 -29.19 -15.07 7.14
CA HIS A 3 -27.88 -15.10 7.80
C HIS A 3 -27.82 -16.20 8.89
N ARG A 4 -26.82 -17.07 8.79
CA ARG A 4 -26.37 -17.93 9.90
C ARG A 4 -25.18 -17.25 10.57
N ARG A 5 -25.37 -16.79 11.80
CA ARG A 5 -24.30 -16.35 12.71
C ARG A 5 -23.46 -17.57 13.11
N CYS A 6 -22.17 -17.57 12.78
CA CYS A 6 -21.18 -18.46 13.37
C CYS A 6 -20.43 -17.67 14.45
N ALA A 7 -20.70 -17.97 15.72
CA ALA A 7 -19.91 -17.45 16.84
C ALA A 7 -18.73 -18.40 17.08
N THR A 8 -17.50 -17.89 16.91
CA THR A 8 -16.28 -18.64 17.21
C THR A 8 -15.74 -18.20 18.57
N THR A 9 -15.79 -19.11 19.54
CA THR A 9 -15.18 -18.93 20.87
C THR A 9 -13.68 -19.27 20.78
N ILE A 10 -12.79 -18.30 21.01
CA ILE A 10 -11.34 -18.54 21.06
C ILE A 10 -10.96 -18.94 22.50
N GLY A 11 -10.47 -20.17 22.65
CA GLY A 11 -9.86 -20.66 23.90
C GLY A 11 -8.37 -20.37 23.92
N MET A 12 -7.90 -19.67 24.95
CA MET A 12 -6.50 -19.49 25.28
C MET A 12 -5.81 -20.83 25.56
N PHE A 13 -4.67 -21.07 24.93
CA PHE A 13 -3.66 -22.01 25.43
C PHE A 13 -2.28 -21.35 25.42
N ALA A 14 -1.78 -21.11 26.64
CA ALA A 14 -0.39 -20.76 26.90
C ALA A 14 0.49 -21.99 26.70
N SER A 15 1.65 -21.83 26.05
CA SER A 15 2.71 -22.82 26.12
C SER A 15 4.08 -22.15 26.12
N SER A 16 4.82 -22.43 27.19
CA SER A 16 6.18 -21.98 27.51
C SER A 16 7.22 -22.96 26.96
N LEU A 17 8.43 -22.46 26.67
CA LEU A 17 9.78 -23.10 26.62
C LEU A 17 10.52 -22.61 25.36
N ALA A 18 11.84 -22.46 25.29
CA ALA A 18 12.96 -22.26 26.22
C ALA A 18 14.21 -22.16 25.32
N LEU A 19 15.11 -21.24 25.65
CA LEU A 19 16.42 -20.99 25.03
C LEU A 19 17.27 -22.27 24.82
N ALA A 20 18.05 -22.28 23.74
CA ALA A 20 19.41 -22.83 23.75
C ALA A 20 20.33 -22.09 22.74
N CYS A 21 21.42 -21.55 23.28
CA CYS A 21 22.52 -20.86 22.60
C CYS A 21 23.58 -21.80 22.00
N GLY A 22 24.41 -21.23 21.12
CA GLY A 22 25.81 -21.61 20.89
C GLY A 22 26.12 -21.86 19.41
N GLY A 23 27.18 -21.35 18.79
CA GLY A 23 28.37 -20.66 19.26
C GLY A 23 29.35 -20.48 18.08
N ALA A 24 30.22 -19.48 18.22
CA ALA A 24 31.09 -18.88 17.21
C ALA A 24 32.36 -19.68 16.79
N GLY A 25 33.04 -19.19 15.75
CA GLY A 25 34.48 -19.36 15.50
C GLY A 25 34.88 -18.89 14.10
N GLN A 26 35.45 -17.68 13.93
CA GLN A 26 36.92 -17.39 13.79
C GLN A 26 37.47 -17.72 12.40
N GLN A 27 38.41 -17.01 11.76
CA GLN A 27 39.11 -15.72 11.86
C GLN A 27 40.15 -15.73 10.70
N ALA A 28 40.66 -14.55 10.28
CA ALA A 28 41.96 -14.24 9.65
C ALA A 28 41.81 -13.38 8.37
N THR A 29 42.09 -12.07 8.35
CA THR A 29 43.36 -11.29 8.45
C THR A 29 44.28 -11.34 7.22
N GLU A 30 44.52 -10.17 6.62
CA GLU A 30 45.82 -9.52 6.27
C GLU A 30 45.56 -8.48 5.15
N THR A 31 45.57 -7.17 5.42
CA THR A 31 46.69 -6.19 5.48
C THR A 31 47.39 -5.85 4.16
N ASP A 32 47.28 -4.58 3.76
CA ASP A 32 48.36 -3.59 3.48
C ASP A 32 47.96 -2.68 2.29
N ALA A 33 47.76 -1.37 2.53
CA ALA A 33 48.74 -0.27 2.39
C ALA A 33 48.97 0.11 0.90
N ALA A 34 49.03 1.36 0.44
CA ALA A 34 49.31 2.64 1.08
C ALA A 34 49.00 3.80 0.10
N THR A 35 48.73 4.98 0.66
CA THR A 35 49.22 6.33 0.28
C THR A 35 49.22 6.79 -1.18
N THR A 36 48.58 7.94 -1.48
CA THR A 36 49.18 9.30 -1.53
C THR A 36 48.10 10.28 -2.01
N ASP A 37 47.66 11.27 -1.24
CA ASP A 37 48.30 12.54 -0.87
C ASP A 37 47.98 13.70 -1.84
N ALA A 38 47.76 14.86 -1.22
CA ALA A 38 47.90 16.22 -1.74
C ALA A 38 46.75 16.92 -2.52
N THR A 39 45.95 17.70 -1.76
CA THR A 39 45.83 19.19 -1.82
C THR A 39 45.57 19.87 -3.18
N THR A 40 44.71 20.88 -3.35
CA THR A 40 44.45 22.06 -2.50
C THR A 40 43.27 22.86 -3.10
N ALA A 41 42.42 23.41 -2.21
CA ALA A 41 41.83 24.77 -2.16
C ALA A 41 41.69 25.61 -3.46
N THR A 42 40.68 26.46 -3.69
CA THR A 42 40.01 27.40 -2.76
C THR A 42 38.86 28.12 -3.51
N THR A 43 37.80 28.51 -2.77
CA THR A 43 36.92 29.70 -2.93
C THR A 43 36.25 29.98 -4.28
N ALA A 44 34.93 29.81 -4.41
CA ALA A 44 33.88 30.76 -3.99
C ALA A 44 33.96 32.13 -4.67
N THR A 45 32.94 32.50 -5.46
CA THR A 45 32.10 33.71 -5.26
C THR A 45 30.88 33.65 -6.19
N THR A 46 29.73 33.86 -5.56
CA THR A 46 28.37 34.13 -6.00
C THR A 46 28.24 35.23 -7.07
N ALA A 47 27.28 35.14 -8.01
CA ALA A 47 26.25 36.16 -8.22
C ALA A 47 25.36 35.87 -9.46
N THR A 48 24.08 35.96 -9.16
CA THR A 48 22.84 35.85 -9.94
C THR A 48 22.70 36.86 -11.10
N THR A 49 21.74 36.54 -12.00
CA THR A 49 20.97 37.36 -12.98
C THR A 49 21.37 37.06 -14.42
N GLY A 50 20.50 36.89 -15.40
CA GLY A 50 19.06 37.02 -15.55
C GLY A 50 18.74 36.62 -17.00
N ALA A 51 17.47 36.34 -17.27
CA ALA A 51 16.90 35.86 -18.52
C ALA A 51 17.44 36.54 -19.81
N GLU A 52 17.60 35.78 -20.89
CA GLU A 52 16.69 35.80 -22.04
C GLU A 52 17.10 34.77 -23.09
N THR A 53 16.06 34.31 -23.78
CA THR A 53 15.99 33.33 -24.85
C THR A 53 16.93 33.60 -26.03
N ASP A 54 17.63 32.57 -26.50
CA ASP A 54 17.96 32.42 -27.92
C ASP A 54 17.94 30.95 -28.33
N THR A 55 17.09 30.67 -29.31
CA THR A 55 16.99 29.42 -30.06
C THR A 55 18.25 29.19 -30.89
N GLU A 56 19.03 28.17 -30.53
CA GLU A 56 19.96 27.51 -31.45
C GLU A 56 19.62 26.03 -31.57
N THR A 57 19.26 25.65 -32.80
CA THR A 57 19.19 24.28 -33.28
C THR A 57 20.58 23.65 -33.25
N GLY A 58 20.84 22.82 -32.25
CA GLY A 58 21.99 21.92 -32.18
C GLY A 58 21.55 20.48 -32.41
N ASP A 59 21.82 19.96 -33.60
CA ASP A 59 21.90 18.53 -33.89
C ASP A 59 23.05 17.94 -33.06
N GLY A 60 22.68 17.42 -31.88
CA GLY A 60 23.54 16.68 -30.98
C GLY A 60 22.94 15.31 -30.80
N THR A 61 23.37 14.36 -31.62
CA THR A 61 23.26 12.94 -31.33
C THR A 61 24.13 12.64 -30.12
N GLU A 62 23.57 12.86 -28.93
CA GLU A 62 24.07 12.22 -27.71
C GLU A 62 23.81 10.73 -27.87
N THR A 63 24.85 10.03 -28.29
CA THR A 63 24.98 8.61 -28.01
C THR A 63 25.04 8.48 -26.50
N ASP A 64 23.88 8.23 -25.89
CA ASP A 64 23.76 7.65 -24.56
C ASP A 64 24.61 6.38 -24.52
N THR A 65 25.87 6.53 -24.12
CA THR A 65 26.67 5.41 -23.68
C THR A 65 26.19 5.10 -22.27
N GLY A 66 25.03 4.45 -22.18
CA GLY A 66 24.37 4.09 -20.93
C GLY A 66 25.38 3.41 -20.00
N GLU A 67 25.90 4.20 -19.07
CA GLU A 67 26.70 3.71 -17.96
C GLU A 67 25.70 3.03 -17.04
N VAL A 68 25.76 1.70 -16.96
CA VAL A 68 24.90 0.93 -16.06
C VAL A 68 25.19 1.45 -14.65
N ASP A 69 24.19 2.07 -14.02
CA ASP A 69 24.27 2.50 -12.64
C ASP A 69 24.51 1.26 -11.76
N ASP A 70 25.75 1.06 -11.35
CA ASP A 70 26.15 -0.08 -10.51
C ASP A 70 25.67 0.05 -9.06
N SER A 71 25.00 1.16 -8.73
CA SER A 71 24.49 1.45 -7.40
C SER A 71 23.04 1.04 -7.17
N LYS A 72 22.30 0.65 -8.22
CA LYS A 72 20.88 0.29 -8.12
C LYS A 72 20.54 -0.96 -8.93
N ALA A 73 19.56 -1.71 -8.45
CA ALA A 73 18.97 -2.82 -9.21
C ALA A 73 17.50 -3.01 -8.84
N GLN A 74 16.76 -3.70 -9.71
CA GLN A 74 15.36 -4.07 -9.46
C GLN A 74 15.23 -5.59 -9.42
N VAL A 75 14.46 -6.09 -8.45
CA VAL A 75 14.08 -7.50 -8.35
C VAL A 75 12.56 -7.59 -8.43
N VAL A 76 12.06 -8.21 -9.49
CA VAL A 76 10.61 -8.35 -9.74
C VAL A 76 10.19 -9.79 -9.49
N HIS A 77 9.10 -9.98 -8.76
CA HIS A 77 8.51 -11.29 -8.50
C HIS A 77 7.01 -11.31 -8.81
N SER A 78 6.59 -12.38 -9.46
CA SER A 78 5.20 -12.73 -9.73
C SER A 78 4.79 -13.83 -8.75
N PHE A 79 3.73 -13.59 -7.97
CA PHE A 79 3.20 -14.60 -7.04
C PHE A 79 2.31 -15.64 -7.73
N GLY A 80 2.06 -15.48 -9.03
CA GLY A 80 1.15 -16.32 -9.82
C GLY A 80 -0.33 -15.98 -9.60
N GLU A 81 -1.17 -16.55 -10.47
CA GLU A 81 -2.62 -16.34 -10.46
C GLU A 81 -3.31 -17.05 -9.28
N TYR A 82 -4.30 -16.38 -8.69
CA TYR A 82 -5.21 -16.94 -7.71
C TYR A 82 -6.66 -16.86 -8.21
N HIS A 83 -7.35 -18.00 -8.23
CA HIS A 83 -8.74 -18.07 -8.68
C HIS A 83 -9.73 -17.77 -7.54
N LEU A 84 -10.72 -16.91 -7.82
CA LEU A 84 -11.84 -16.62 -6.91
C LEU A 84 -13.18 -16.85 -7.61
N GLU A 85 -14.03 -17.64 -6.95
CA GLU A 85 -15.43 -17.82 -7.36
C GLU A 85 -16.23 -16.51 -7.18
N PRO A 86 -17.42 -16.37 -7.81
CA PRO A 86 -18.29 -15.22 -7.58
C PRO A 86 -18.56 -14.96 -6.10
N MET A 87 -18.51 -13.69 -5.69
CA MET A 87 -18.78 -13.27 -4.30
C MET A 87 -17.91 -13.98 -3.24
N GLN A 88 -16.72 -14.44 -3.62
CA GLN A 88 -15.83 -15.18 -2.73
C GLN A 88 -14.85 -14.26 -2.02
N GLU A 89 -14.68 -14.50 -0.72
CA GLU A 89 -13.66 -13.88 0.13
C GLU A 89 -12.69 -14.97 0.63
N ARG A 90 -11.39 -14.69 0.61
CA ARG A 90 -10.32 -15.61 1.03
C ARG A 90 -9.22 -14.88 1.78
N GLN A 91 -8.58 -15.58 2.71
CA GLN A 91 -7.42 -15.07 3.44
C GLN A 91 -6.24 -16.06 3.40
N PRO A 92 -5.62 -16.28 2.22
CA PRO A 92 -4.45 -17.14 2.12
C PRO A 92 -3.21 -16.45 2.71
N CYS A 93 -2.25 -17.25 3.13
CA CYS A 93 -0.88 -16.78 3.23
C CYS A 93 -0.16 -17.00 1.90
N ILE A 94 0.80 -16.12 1.63
CA ILE A 94 1.54 -16.03 0.36
C ILE A 94 3.02 -15.96 0.71
N GLN A 95 3.87 -16.71 0.02
CA GLN A 95 5.30 -16.76 0.31
C GLN A 95 6.15 -16.73 -0.96
N TRP A 96 7.26 -16.01 -0.88
CA TRP A 96 8.36 -15.97 -1.84
C TRP A 96 9.72 -16.08 -1.12
N THR A 97 10.50 -17.10 -1.43
CA THR A 97 11.87 -17.25 -0.91
C THR A 97 12.85 -16.47 -1.78
N LEU A 98 13.56 -15.50 -1.20
CA LEU A 98 14.46 -14.60 -1.95
C LEU A 98 15.73 -15.28 -2.44
N ASN A 99 16.10 -16.42 -1.84
CA ASN A 99 17.35 -17.14 -2.12
C ASN A 99 18.59 -16.23 -2.02
N ASN A 100 18.56 -15.25 -1.10
CA ASN A 100 19.63 -14.28 -0.94
C ASN A 100 20.71 -14.79 0.02
N ASP A 101 21.94 -14.90 -0.46
CA ASP A 101 23.10 -15.29 0.35
C ASP A 101 23.73 -14.09 1.10
N GLU A 102 23.41 -12.87 0.66
CA GLU A 102 23.88 -11.60 1.22
C GLU A 102 22.67 -10.68 1.55
N PRO A 103 22.84 -9.67 2.44
CA PRO A 103 21.76 -8.73 2.72
C PRO A 103 21.46 -7.86 1.50
N ILE A 104 20.18 -7.48 1.35
CA ILE A 104 19.74 -6.49 0.37
C ILE A 104 19.12 -5.27 1.07
N TYR A 105 19.23 -4.11 0.44
CA TYR A 105 18.83 -2.82 0.99
C TYR A 105 17.77 -2.21 0.09
N VAL A 106 16.52 -2.41 0.48
CA VAL A 106 15.33 -2.03 -0.31
C VAL A 106 14.98 -0.58 -0.01
N ASN A 107 15.04 0.28 -1.01
CA ASN A 107 14.60 1.68 -0.90
C ASN A 107 13.13 1.82 -1.28
N THR A 108 12.72 1.14 -2.35
CA THR A 108 11.34 1.19 -2.85
C THR A 108 10.75 -0.20 -2.97
N VAL A 109 9.50 -0.33 -2.52
CA VAL A 109 8.66 -1.49 -2.80
C VAL A 109 7.51 -1.02 -3.68
N THR A 110 7.38 -1.63 -4.86
CA THR A 110 6.26 -1.38 -5.77
C THR A 110 5.37 -2.62 -5.82
N LEU A 111 4.07 -2.45 -5.68
CA LEU A 111 3.07 -3.51 -5.74
C LEU A 111 2.06 -3.22 -6.85
N ALA A 112 1.86 -4.20 -7.73
CA ALA A 112 0.87 -4.18 -8.80
C ALA A 112 -0.15 -5.30 -8.57
N ASN A 113 -1.42 -4.94 -8.51
CA ASN A 113 -2.53 -5.78 -8.11
C ASN A 113 -3.64 -5.73 -9.17
N ASP A 114 -4.04 -6.89 -9.69
CA ASP A 114 -5.10 -6.98 -10.72
C ASP A 114 -6.50 -6.63 -10.20
N GLY A 115 -6.63 -6.49 -8.88
CA GLY A 115 -7.76 -5.83 -8.21
C GLY A 115 -8.47 -6.69 -7.17
N ALA A 116 -8.14 -7.98 -7.03
CA ALA A 116 -8.77 -8.81 -6.01
C ALA A 116 -8.06 -8.77 -4.65
N TYR A 117 -6.80 -8.35 -4.59
CA TYR A 117 -6.11 -8.16 -3.32
C TYR A 117 -6.67 -6.92 -2.64
N HIS A 118 -7.56 -7.14 -1.69
CA HIS A 118 -8.25 -6.07 -0.99
C HIS A 118 -7.31 -5.31 -0.06
N HIS A 119 -6.44 -6.02 0.65
CA HIS A 119 -5.26 -5.45 1.30
C HIS A 119 -4.32 -6.63 1.63
N SER A 120 -3.07 -6.31 1.94
CA SER A 120 -2.07 -7.30 2.28
C SER A 120 -0.95 -6.69 3.12
N ASN A 121 -0.46 -7.45 4.09
CA ASN A 121 0.67 -7.05 4.94
C ASN A 121 1.84 -8.00 4.67
N TRP A 122 2.98 -7.45 4.28
CA TRP A 122 4.15 -8.19 3.83
C TRP A 122 5.28 -8.07 4.85
N PHE A 123 5.85 -9.20 5.18
CA PHE A 123 6.91 -9.34 6.17
C PHE A 123 8.12 -9.98 5.52
N MET A 124 9.30 -9.47 5.84
CA MET A 124 10.55 -10.18 5.55
C MET A 124 10.91 -11.00 6.80
N ILE A 125 11.14 -12.29 6.64
CA ILE A 125 11.38 -13.21 7.76
C ILE A 125 12.47 -14.21 7.43
N PRO A 126 13.22 -14.73 8.43
CA PRO A 126 14.15 -15.83 8.21
C PRO A 126 13.45 -17.04 7.57
N GLU A 127 14.12 -17.72 6.65
CA GLU A 127 13.53 -18.85 5.89
C GLU A 127 12.99 -19.99 6.76
N ASP A 128 13.61 -20.22 7.92
CA ASP A 128 13.27 -21.26 8.88
C ASP A 128 12.06 -20.92 9.76
N VAL A 129 11.61 -19.67 9.74
CA VAL A 129 10.38 -19.21 10.38
C VAL A 129 9.20 -19.49 9.42
N PHE A 130 8.23 -20.31 9.85
CA PHE A 130 7.11 -20.82 9.04
C PHE A 130 7.54 -21.63 7.80
N PRO A 131 8.26 -22.75 7.95
CA PRO A 131 8.85 -23.49 6.83
C PRO A 131 7.80 -24.06 5.86
N GLY A 132 8.14 -24.10 4.57
CA GLY A 132 7.35 -24.73 3.52
C GLY A 132 7.65 -24.15 2.15
N GLU A 133 7.07 -24.73 1.11
CA GLU A 133 7.21 -24.27 -0.29
C GLU A 133 6.55 -22.90 -0.51
N ASP A 134 7.03 -22.17 -1.50
CA ASP A 134 6.50 -20.88 -1.94
C ASP A 134 5.10 -21.01 -2.57
N GLY A 135 4.43 -19.87 -2.74
CA GLY A 135 3.06 -19.77 -3.23
C GLY A 135 2.02 -19.66 -2.13
N PHE A 136 0.79 -20.12 -2.43
CA PHE A 136 -0.39 -19.92 -1.58
C PHE A 136 -0.65 -21.09 -0.63
N TYR A 137 -0.92 -20.79 0.65
CA TYR A 137 -1.24 -21.81 1.66
C TYR A 137 -2.20 -21.26 2.72
N LYS A 138 -2.78 -22.14 3.54
CA LYS A 138 -3.57 -21.68 4.69
C LYS A 138 -2.64 -21.21 5.79
N CYS A 139 -2.75 -19.96 6.24
CA CYS A 139 -1.90 -19.40 7.29
C CYS A 139 -1.79 -20.29 8.54
N SER A 140 -2.92 -20.88 8.97
CA SER A 140 -2.99 -21.74 10.15
C SER A 140 -2.22 -23.06 10.02
N GLU A 141 -1.97 -23.55 8.80
CA GLU A 141 -1.21 -24.80 8.59
C GLU A 141 0.28 -24.64 8.91
N ARG A 142 0.81 -23.41 8.81
CA ARG A 142 2.19 -23.08 9.17
C ARG A 142 2.30 -22.23 10.44
N GLY A 143 1.19 -21.96 11.12
CA GLY A 143 1.16 -21.17 12.35
C GLY A 143 1.50 -19.69 12.16
N PHE A 144 1.31 -19.15 10.95
CA PHE A 144 1.60 -17.76 10.64
C PHE A 144 0.74 -16.81 11.49
N THR A 145 1.39 -15.79 12.04
CA THR A 145 0.73 -14.60 12.59
C THR A 145 1.58 -13.39 12.24
N GLU A 146 0.94 -12.26 11.93
CA GLU A 146 1.62 -11.01 11.58
C GLU A 146 2.55 -10.51 12.69
N LEU A 147 2.12 -10.63 13.96
CA LEU A 147 2.94 -10.22 15.10
C LEU A 147 4.25 -11.02 15.19
N VAL A 148 4.18 -12.35 15.06
CA VAL A 148 5.39 -13.18 15.08
C VAL A 148 6.27 -12.88 13.87
N ALA A 149 5.67 -12.69 12.68
CA ALA A 149 6.42 -12.34 11.47
C ALA A 149 7.17 -11.00 11.64
N ALA A 150 6.50 -9.98 12.16
CA ALA A 150 7.10 -8.67 12.42
C ALA A 150 8.24 -8.71 13.45
N VAL A 151 8.11 -9.54 14.51
CA VAL A 151 9.10 -9.62 15.58
C VAL A 151 10.32 -10.46 15.20
N GLU A 152 10.12 -11.62 14.55
CA GLU A 152 11.23 -12.51 14.15
C GLU A 152 12.01 -11.95 12.95
N GLY A 153 11.33 -11.20 12.08
CA GLY A 153 11.92 -10.53 10.92
C GLY A 153 11.68 -9.03 10.94
N GLY A 154 10.70 -8.58 10.15
CA GLY A 154 10.25 -7.19 10.10
C GLY A 154 9.12 -6.99 9.08
N VAL A 155 8.57 -5.78 9.04
CA VAL A 155 7.56 -5.37 8.06
C VAL A 155 8.27 -4.83 6.82
N LEU A 156 7.88 -5.30 5.64
CA LEU A 156 8.40 -4.85 4.35
C LEU A 156 7.45 -3.84 3.70
N PHE A 157 6.16 -4.14 3.68
CA PHE A 157 5.16 -3.36 2.98
C PHE A 157 3.76 -3.63 3.56
N ALA A 158 2.87 -2.66 3.48
CA ALA A 158 1.43 -2.86 3.65
C ALA A 158 0.71 -2.18 2.49
N GLN A 159 -0.35 -2.82 2.00
CA GLN A 159 -1.12 -2.36 0.86
C GLN A 159 -2.33 -1.55 1.34
N SER A 160 -2.49 -0.35 0.81
CA SER A 160 -3.70 0.47 0.92
C SER A 160 -4.93 -0.31 0.44
N THR A 161 -6.06 -0.08 1.10
CA THR A 161 -7.32 -0.75 0.82
C THR A 161 -7.72 -0.65 -0.66
N GLN A 162 -7.71 -1.79 -1.34
CA GLN A 162 -8.05 -2.02 -2.74
C GLN A 162 -7.21 -1.25 -3.75
N SER A 163 -6.03 -0.77 -3.32
CA SER A 163 -5.08 -0.17 -4.24
C SER A 163 -4.62 -1.18 -5.27
N ARG A 164 -4.76 -0.82 -6.54
CA ARG A 164 -4.31 -1.62 -7.69
C ARG A 164 -2.84 -1.36 -8.04
N TYR A 165 -2.32 -0.22 -7.63
CA TYR A 165 -0.92 0.14 -7.77
C TYR A 165 -0.49 0.97 -6.56
N GLU A 166 0.61 0.58 -5.94
CA GLU A 166 1.17 1.35 -4.82
C GLU A 166 2.68 1.25 -4.79
N GLN A 167 3.30 2.38 -4.47
CA GLN A 167 4.73 2.51 -4.36
C GLN A 167 5.07 3.08 -2.98
N GLN A 168 5.79 2.29 -2.19
CA GLN A 168 6.43 2.73 -0.96
C GLN A 168 7.86 3.14 -1.30
N GLU A 169 8.03 4.38 -1.76
CA GLU A 169 9.34 4.99 -2.05
C GLU A 169 9.84 5.75 -0.81
N LEU A 170 10.94 5.28 -0.24
CA LEU A 170 11.61 5.96 0.87
C LEU A 170 12.58 7.03 0.32
N PRO A 171 12.87 8.10 1.09
CA PRO A 171 13.85 9.09 0.67
C PRO A 171 15.22 8.48 0.38
N GLU A 172 16.05 9.19 -0.40
CA GLU A 172 17.38 8.73 -0.78
C GLU A 172 18.20 8.29 0.45
N GLY A 173 18.85 7.14 0.35
CA GLY A 173 19.64 6.53 1.44
C GLY A 173 18.85 5.94 2.61
N VAL A 174 17.52 6.00 2.58
CA VAL A 174 16.64 5.38 3.59
C VAL A 174 16.14 4.04 3.05
N VAL A 175 16.33 2.97 3.83
CA VAL A 175 16.05 1.60 3.37
C VAL A 175 15.42 0.71 4.42
N ILE A 176 14.78 -0.35 3.94
CA ILE A 176 14.47 -1.57 4.69
C ILE A 176 15.57 -2.59 4.36
N LYS A 177 16.30 -3.04 5.37
CA LYS A 177 17.30 -4.11 5.20
C LYS A 177 16.63 -5.47 5.31
N ILE A 178 16.81 -6.31 4.29
CA ILE A 178 16.47 -7.73 4.33
C ILE A 178 17.78 -8.52 4.51
N PRO A 179 17.99 -9.19 5.66
CA PRO A 179 19.22 -9.95 5.89
C PRO A 179 19.34 -11.20 5.01
N PRO A 180 20.51 -11.87 4.97
CA PRO A 180 20.68 -13.14 4.28
C PRO A 180 19.65 -14.18 4.70
N ARG A 181 19.29 -15.07 3.77
CA ARG A 181 18.44 -16.25 4.03
C ARG A 181 17.07 -15.89 4.58
N HIS A 182 16.46 -14.91 3.92
CA HIS A 182 15.12 -14.45 4.23
C HIS A 182 14.15 -14.77 3.09
N LYS A 183 12.88 -14.76 3.45
CA LYS A 183 11.75 -14.89 2.55
C LYS A 183 10.75 -13.78 2.85
N ILE A 184 9.92 -13.49 1.87
CA ILE A 184 8.81 -12.56 1.97
C ILE A 184 7.54 -13.38 2.18
N VAL A 185 6.77 -13.04 3.22
CA VAL A 185 5.50 -13.70 3.54
C VAL A 185 4.43 -12.65 3.81
N ALA A 186 3.22 -12.90 3.35
CA ALA A 186 2.05 -12.09 3.70
C ALA A 186 0.86 -12.92 4.18
N GLY A 187 0.03 -12.29 5.01
CA GLY A 187 -1.38 -12.61 5.10
C GLY A 187 -2.13 -11.79 4.06
N GLY A 188 -2.66 -12.43 3.03
CA GLY A 188 -3.48 -11.76 2.02
C GLY A 188 -4.94 -11.73 2.45
N HIS A 189 -5.67 -10.66 2.10
CA HIS A 189 -7.12 -10.62 2.11
C HIS A 189 -7.59 -10.39 0.69
N LEU A 190 -8.17 -11.42 0.08
CA LEU A 190 -8.62 -11.44 -1.30
C LEU A 190 -10.14 -11.43 -1.35
N LEU A 191 -10.69 -10.60 -2.22
CA LEU A 191 -12.12 -10.36 -2.33
C LEU A 191 -12.54 -10.29 -3.80
N ASN A 192 -13.51 -11.13 -4.18
CA ASN A 192 -14.21 -11.01 -5.45
C ASN A 192 -15.65 -10.55 -5.20
N LEU A 193 -15.96 -9.31 -5.58
CA LEU A 193 -17.30 -8.73 -5.48
C LEU A 193 -18.13 -8.89 -6.76
N SER A 194 -17.52 -9.44 -7.81
CA SER A 194 -18.21 -9.71 -9.05
C SER A 194 -19.15 -10.90 -8.89
N SER A 195 -20.25 -10.86 -9.63
CA SER A 195 -21.11 -12.03 -9.84
C SER A 195 -20.51 -13.06 -10.81
N ALA A 196 -19.31 -12.80 -11.35
CA ALA A 196 -18.51 -13.72 -12.15
C ALA A 196 -17.23 -14.16 -11.40
N ALA A 197 -16.67 -15.30 -11.79
CA ALA A 197 -15.37 -15.74 -11.29
C ALA A 197 -14.26 -14.84 -11.88
N ILE A 198 -13.18 -14.67 -11.12
CA ILE A 198 -12.00 -13.89 -11.54
C ILE A 198 -10.73 -14.68 -11.24
N ASP A 199 -9.72 -14.46 -12.07
CA ASP A 199 -8.33 -14.81 -11.78
C ASP A 199 -7.59 -13.50 -11.52
N THR A 200 -6.71 -13.49 -10.53
CA THR A 200 -5.98 -12.29 -10.10
C THR A 200 -4.54 -12.62 -9.79
N GLU A 201 -3.63 -11.77 -10.23
CA GLU A 201 -2.23 -11.82 -9.88
C GLU A 201 -1.87 -10.66 -8.93
N LEU A 202 -0.71 -10.82 -8.30
CA LEU A 202 0.00 -9.75 -7.62
C LEU A 202 1.46 -9.83 -8.03
N ARG A 203 2.06 -8.67 -8.30
CA ARG A 203 3.51 -8.54 -8.49
C ARG A 203 4.10 -7.58 -7.48
N MET A 204 5.30 -7.92 -7.05
CA MET A 204 6.11 -7.07 -6.17
C MET A 204 7.46 -6.80 -6.82
N THR A 205 7.87 -5.55 -6.79
CA THR A 205 9.21 -5.11 -7.18
C THR A 205 9.93 -4.53 -5.99
N LEU A 206 11.17 -4.96 -5.81
CA LEU A 206 12.11 -4.41 -4.83
C LEU A 206 13.17 -3.61 -5.58
N ASP A 207 13.17 -2.30 -5.39
CA ASP A 207 14.26 -1.44 -5.85
C ASP A 207 15.33 -1.42 -4.75
N ILE A 208 16.48 -2.01 -5.06
CA ILE A 208 17.60 -2.14 -4.13
C ILE A 208 18.71 -1.17 -4.47
N ILE A 209 19.35 -0.62 -3.44
CA ILE A 209 20.47 0.32 -3.57
C ILE A 209 21.76 -0.28 -3.00
N HIS A 210 22.90 0.25 -3.42
CA HIS A 210 24.21 -0.15 -2.94
C HIS A 210 24.34 0.15 -1.45
N PRO A 211 24.95 -0.75 -0.66
CA PRO A 211 25.17 -0.51 0.76
C PRO A 211 26.01 0.76 1.09
N ARG A 212 26.68 1.37 0.10
CA ARG A 212 27.52 2.56 0.28
C ARG A 212 26.69 3.84 0.36
N ASP A 213 25.47 3.79 -0.18
CA ASP A 213 24.55 4.92 -0.26
C ASP A 213 23.50 4.87 0.87
N VAL A 214 23.58 3.88 1.75
CA VAL A 214 22.64 3.73 2.89
C VAL A 214 23.02 4.67 4.03
N GLU A 215 22.09 5.54 4.38
CA GLU A 215 22.17 6.46 5.53
C GLU A 215 21.34 5.99 6.72
N VAL A 216 20.17 5.38 6.46
CA VAL A 216 19.22 4.95 7.49
C VAL A 216 18.64 3.57 7.18
N VAL A 217 18.69 2.66 8.15
CA VAL A 217 17.90 1.41 8.13
C VAL A 217 16.70 1.56 9.04
N THR A 218 15.51 1.60 8.46
CA THR A 218 14.27 1.89 9.19
C THR A 218 13.90 0.79 10.19
N ALA A 219 13.10 1.16 11.18
CA ALA A 219 12.39 0.26 12.08
C ALA A 219 10.88 0.48 11.90
N PRO A 220 10.09 -0.58 11.74
CA PRO A 220 8.65 -0.43 11.64
C PRO A 220 8.02 -0.18 13.00
N PHE A 221 6.91 0.55 12.99
CA PHE A 221 5.94 0.53 14.07
C PHE A 221 4.52 0.51 13.53
N ARG A 222 3.58 0.04 14.35
CA ARG A 222 2.16 0.01 14.03
C ARG A 222 1.37 0.75 15.09
N MET A 223 0.32 1.45 14.67
CA MET A 223 -0.72 2.02 15.53
C MET A 223 -2.05 1.35 15.20
N THR A 224 -2.84 0.95 16.19
CA THR A 224 -4.10 0.23 15.97
C THR A 224 -5.13 0.58 17.03
N TYR A 225 -6.37 0.82 16.59
CA TYR A 225 -7.52 1.05 17.46
C TYR A 225 -8.52 -0.10 17.35
N LEU A 226 -8.48 -1.08 18.27
CA LEU A 226 -9.33 -2.27 18.19
C LEU A 226 -10.77 -2.04 18.65
N ASP A 227 -11.01 -1.07 19.52
CA ASP A 227 -12.30 -0.87 20.20
C ASP A 227 -13.34 -0.11 19.36
N LEU A 228 -13.46 -0.46 18.07
CA LEU A 228 -14.42 0.19 17.19
C LEU A 228 -15.84 -0.26 17.51
N ASP A 229 -16.72 0.72 17.77
CA ASP A 229 -18.18 0.59 17.88
C ASP A 229 -18.84 1.73 17.10
N ILE A 230 -18.92 1.55 15.78
CA ILE A 230 -19.39 2.54 14.82
C ILE A 230 -20.91 2.39 14.67
N LEU A 231 -21.67 3.21 15.37
CA LEU A 231 -23.13 3.10 15.41
C LEU A 231 -23.77 3.31 14.03
N ALA A 232 -24.85 2.58 13.79
CA ALA A 232 -25.66 2.73 12.58
C ALA A 232 -26.13 4.17 12.34
N SER A 233 -26.14 4.60 11.09
CA SER A 233 -26.63 5.91 10.64
C SER A 233 -25.99 7.07 11.40
N SER A 234 -24.67 7.00 11.61
CA SER A 234 -23.93 8.01 12.35
C SER A 234 -22.50 8.21 11.83
N GLU A 235 -21.97 9.40 12.11
CA GLU A 235 -20.56 9.72 11.88
C GLU A 235 -19.80 9.71 13.20
N SER A 236 -18.58 9.16 13.20
CA SER A 236 -17.78 8.99 14.41
C SER A 236 -16.27 9.02 14.15
N TRP A 237 -15.52 9.60 15.08
CA TRP A 237 -14.06 9.63 15.10
C TRP A 237 -13.52 8.87 16.32
N PHE A 238 -12.49 8.07 16.11
CA PHE A 238 -11.79 7.27 17.12
C PHE A 238 -10.33 7.69 17.16
N SER A 239 -9.88 8.19 18.31
CA SER A 239 -8.51 8.69 18.49
C SER A 239 -7.76 7.89 19.55
N GLY A 240 -6.53 7.50 19.24
CA GLY A 240 -5.62 6.85 20.19
C GLY A 240 -4.44 7.75 20.57
N ASP A 241 -4.25 7.98 21.86
CA ASP A 241 -3.13 8.75 22.40
C ASP A 241 -1.99 7.84 22.82
N CYS A 242 -0.98 7.72 21.97
CA CYS A 242 0.14 6.81 22.18
C CYS A 242 1.32 7.57 22.77
N GLU A 243 1.36 7.71 24.09
CA GLU A 243 2.57 8.17 24.80
C GLU A 243 3.54 6.99 24.93
N PHE A 244 4.72 7.10 24.31
CA PHE A 244 5.71 6.01 24.28
C PHE A 244 7.15 6.46 24.58
N ALA A 245 7.36 7.73 24.92
CA ALA A 245 8.70 8.26 25.17
C ALA A 245 9.42 7.61 26.36
N GLU A 246 8.69 7.23 27.42
CA GLU A 246 9.28 6.56 28.59
C GLU A 246 9.70 5.12 28.25
N GLU A 247 8.81 4.33 27.65
CA GLU A 247 9.11 2.95 27.24
C GLU A 247 10.21 2.90 26.17
N TYR A 248 10.22 3.87 25.24
CA TYR A 248 11.32 4.05 24.31
C TYR A 248 12.64 4.30 25.05
N ALA A 249 12.66 5.22 26.01
CA ALA A 249 13.88 5.58 26.71
C ALA A 249 14.45 4.43 27.54
N ASP A 250 13.59 3.65 28.17
CA ASP A 250 13.96 2.45 28.91
C ASP A 250 14.57 1.37 28.00
N ALA A 251 13.99 1.15 26.82
CA ALA A 251 14.45 0.14 25.87
C ALA A 251 15.69 0.57 25.08
N ALA A 252 15.74 1.82 24.63
CA ALA A 252 16.82 2.37 23.81
C ALA A 252 18.01 2.86 24.64
N GLY A 253 17.83 3.12 25.94
CA GLY A 253 18.85 3.68 26.83
C GLY A 253 19.18 5.15 26.55
N LYS A 254 18.32 5.85 25.80
CA LYS A 254 18.44 7.27 25.43
C LYS A 254 17.05 7.90 25.25
N PRO A 255 16.88 9.21 25.43
CA PRO A 255 15.60 9.88 25.19
C PRO A 255 15.05 9.64 23.79
N LEU A 256 13.73 9.82 23.62
CA LEU A 256 13.06 9.70 22.32
C LEU A 256 13.74 10.60 21.27
N ASP A 257 14.21 9.96 20.21
CA ASP A 257 14.89 10.57 19.06
C ASP A 257 14.43 9.97 17.72
N LEU A 258 13.19 9.47 17.69
CA LEU A 258 12.59 8.85 16.51
C LEU A 258 12.40 9.87 15.38
N LYS A 259 12.76 9.49 14.15
CA LYS A 259 12.48 10.27 12.93
C LYS A 259 11.62 9.47 11.97
N LEU A 260 10.42 9.96 11.68
CA LEU A 260 9.46 9.29 10.80
C LEU A 260 9.77 9.59 9.33
N TYR A 261 9.88 8.54 8.52
CA TYR A 261 10.17 8.61 7.08
C TYR A 261 8.99 8.19 6.21
N TRP A 262 8.09 7.37 6.72
CA TRP A 262 6.92 6.90 6.00
C TRP A 262 5.73 6.71 6.94
N ALA A 263 4.53 7.08 6.49
CA ALA A 263 3.28 6.77 7.13
C ALA A 263 2.25 6.24 6.14
N LEU A 264 1.55 5.17 6.50
CA LEU A 264 0.46 4.60 5.71
C LEU A 264 -0.72 4.28 6.63
N PRO A 265 -1.83 5.03 6.56
CA PRO A 265 -3.07 4.70 7.25
C PRO A 265 -3.87 3.61 6.52
N HIS A 266 -4.77 2.96 7.26
CA HIS A 266 -5.67 1.93 6.73
C HIS A 266 -7.03 1.94 7.44
N TYR A 267 -8.09 1.97 6.63
CA TYR A 267 -9.49 1.77 6.98
C TYR A 267 -10.27 1.26 5.76
N HIS A 268 -11.50 0.77 5.96
CA HIS A 268 -12.35 0.25 4.89
C HIS A 268 -13.38 1.30 4.43
N TYR A 269 -14.42 0.85 3.71
CA TYR A 269 -15.29 1.69 2.89
C TYR A 269 -16.15 2.72 3.65
N LEU A 270 -16.36 2.57 4.96
CA LEU A 270 -17.02 3.57 5.79
C LEU A 270 -16.05 4.63 6.30
N GLY A 271 -14.74 4.37 6.24
CA GLY A 271 -13.73 5.32 6.68
C GLY A 271 -13.74 6.58 5.80
N ASN A 272 -13.74 7.73 6.44
CA ASN A 272 -13.85 9.04 5.78
C ASN A 272 -12.77 10.03 6.23
N TYR A 273 -11.91 9.65 7.18
CA TYR A 273 -10.89 10.53 7.72
C TYR A 273 -9.76 9.73 8.37
N PHE A 274 -8.53 10.20 8.21
CA PHE A 274 -7.42 9.85 9.08
C PHE A 274 -6.54 11.07 9.37
N ALA A 275 -6.00 11.14 10.59
CA ALA A 275 -4.99 12.11 10.95
C ALA A 275 -3.91 11.50 11.85
N LEU A 276 -2.69 11.99 11.71
CA LEU A 276 -1.56 11.72 12.61
C LEU A 276 -1.01 13.05 13.15
N GLU A 277 -0.86 13.12 14.47
CA GLU A 277 -0.47 14.33 15.20
C GLU A 277 0.67 14.03 16.18
N ILE A 278 1.56 15.01 16.39
CA ILE A 278 2.60 14.95 17.42
C ILE A 278 1.96 15.18 18.79
N LEU A 279 2.26 14.30 19.75
CA LEU A 279 1.87 14.49 21.15
C LEU A 279 3.04 15.02 21.99
N GLY A 280 2.76 16.02 22.81
CA GLY A 280 3.67 16.60 23.78
C GLY A 280 4.79 17.45 23.18
N GLY A 281 5.54 18.09 24.07
CA GLY A 281 6.65 18.96 23.70
C GLY A 281 6.22 20.26 23.01
N PRO A 282 7.15 20.99 22.36
CA PRO A 282 6.86 22.27 21.72
C PRO A 282 5.98 22.21 20.46
N ARG A 283 5.83 21.02 19.87
CA ARG A 283 5.07 20.75 18.63
C ARG A 283 3.76 19.98 18.91
N ASP A 284 3.32 19.97 20.16
CA ASP A 284 2.08 19.30 20.57
C ASP A 284 0.88 19.74 19.72
N GLY A 285 0.13 18.77 19.21
CA GLY A 285 -1.02 18.98 18.32
C GLY A 285 -0.66 19.33 16.86
N GLU A 286 0.61 19.30 16.47
CA GLU A 286 0.98 19.47 15.07
C GLU A 286 0.55 18.25 14.25
N LYS A 287 -0.34 18.47 13.28
CA LYS A 287 -0.79 17.47 12.32
C LYS A 287 0.27 17.24 11.24
N ILE A 288 0.78 16.02 11.17
CA ILE A 288 1.87 15.61 10.28
C ILE A 288 1.40 14.68 9.15
N PHE A 289 0.20 14.13 9.25
CA PHE A 289 -0.46 13.40 8.17
C PHE A 289 -1.96 13.65 8.22
N GLU A 290 -2.61 13.76 7.06
CA GLU A 290 -4.06 13.84 6.95
C GLU A 290 -4.52 13.16 5.65
N LEU A 291 -5.58 12.36 5.77
CA LEU A 291 -6.29 11.78 4.64
C LEU A 291 -7.79 12.04 4.83
N SER A 292 -8.45 12.49 3.78
CA SER A 292 -9.89 12.76 3.78
C SER A 292 -10.58 11.90 2.74
N GLY A 293 -11.63 11.20 3.15
CA GLY A 293 -12.40 10.29 2.32
C GLY A 293 -11.68 8.99 1.98
N PHE A 294 -12.43 8.09 1.36
CA PHE A 294 -11.92 6.84 0.81
C PHE A 294 -11.76 6.98 -0.71
N ASN A 295 -10.60 6.62 -1.28
CA ASN A 295 -10.30 6.81 -2.71
C ASN A 295 -9.74 5.57 -3.42
N GLY A 296 -9.37 4.49 -2.71
CA GLY A 296 -8.73 3.31 -3.31
C GLY A 296 -7.33 3.56 -3.90
N GLU A 297 -6.73 4.72 -3.61
CA GLU A 297 -5.37 5.06 -4.03
C GLU A 297 -4.31 4.45 -3.08
N GLY A 298 -3.05 4.47 -3.49
CA GLY A 298 -1.93 4.27 -2.57
C GLY A 298 -1.82 5.47 -1.64
N ASN A 299 -2.24 5.31 -0.38
CA ASN A 299 -2.38 6.39 0.59
C ASN A 299 -1.17 6.55 1.50
N GLY A 300 -0.06 5.87 1.22
CA GLY A 300 1.18 6.07 1.95
C GLY A 300 1.89 7.37 1.57
N GLY A 301 2.61 7.97 2.52
CA GLY A 301 3.36 9.19 2.30
C GLY A 301 4.76 9.14 2.90
N ALA A 302 5.75 9.52 2.08
CA ALA A 302 7.12 9.72 2.51
C ALA A 302 7.34 11.11 3.09
N TYR A 303 8.33 11.23 3.98
CA TYR A 303 8.77 12.49 4.56
C TYR A 303 10.24 12.77 4.20
N ASP A 304 10.46 13.78 3.37
CA ASP A 304 11.78 14.34 3.09
C ASP A 304 11.74 15.87 3.23
N PRO A 305 12.31 16.46 4.31
CA PRO A 305 13.03 15.81 5.41
C PRO A 305 12.09 14.98 6.33
N PRO A 306 12.64 14.05 7.15
CA PRO A 306 11.81 13.25 8.05
C PRO A 306 11.18 14.10 9.15
N VAL A 307 10.07 13.63 9.71
CA VAL A 307 9.45 14.25 10.89
C VAL A 307 10.23 13.85 12.14
N ASP A 308 10.97 14.81 12.71
CA ASP A 308 11.71 14.63 13.96
C ASP A 308 10.79 14.72 15.19
N LEU A 309 10.70 13.64 15.97
CA LEU A 309 9.91 13.56 17.20
C LEU A 309 10.73 13.84 18.47
N THR A 310 11.96 14.36 18.34
CA THR A 310 12.78 14.75 19.49
C THR A 310 12.05 15.75 20.38
N GLY A 311 11.87 15.37 21.65
CA GLY A 311 11.18 16.19 22.65
C GLY A 311 9.65 16.05 22.68
N ALA A 312 9.06 15.23 21.80
CA ALA A 312 7.68 14.78 21.91
C ALA A 312 7.52 13.73 23.03
N THR A 313 6.29 13.46 23.44
CA THR A 313 5.93 12.33 24.31
C THR A 313 5.39 11.14 23.53
N GLY A 314 4.92 11.35 22.29
CA GLY A 314 4.44 10.29 21.41
C GLY A 314 3.67 10.79 20.19
N LEU A 315 2.66 10.03 19.78
CA LEU A 315 1.81 10.32 18.61
C LEU A 315 0.33 10.08 18.91
N ARG A 316 -0.54 10.91 18.34
CA ARG A 316 -1.99 10.72 18.31
C ARG A 316 -2.41 10.36 16.90
N PHE A 317 -3.22 9.32 16.75
CA PHE A 317 -3.84 8.97 15.47
C PHE A 317 -5.35 8.99 15.62
N THR A 318 -6.05 9.42 14.57
CA THR A 318 -7.51 9.48 14.53
C THR A 318 -8.02 8.82 13.26
N CYS A 319 -9.02 7.96 13.36
CA CYS A 319 -9.78 7.43 12.22
C CYS A 319 -11.23 7.90 12.31
N GLY A 320 -11.78 8.40 11.21
CA GLY A 320 -13.19 8.78 11.11
C GLY A 320 -13.97 7.87 10.20
N TYR A 321 -15.27 7.71 10.49
CA TYR A 321 -16.19 6.85 9.75
C TYR A 321 -17.55 7.52 9.60
N ASP A 322 -18.14 7.41 8.41
CA ASP A 322 -19.55 7.68 8.15
C ASP A 322 -20.30 6.36 7.90
N ASN A 323 -20.93 5.83 8.95
CA ASN A 323 -21.72 4.62 8.87
C ASN A 323 -23.16 4.94 8.45
N TRP A 324 -23.38 5.04 7.14
CA TRP A 324 -24.71 5.22 6.53
C TRP A 324 -25.59 3.96 6.59
N THR A 325 -25.07 2.81 7.07
CA THR A 325 -25.83 1.57 7.15
C THR A 325 -26.85 1.60 8.29
N ASN A 326 -27.65 0.52 8.39
CA ASN A 326 -28.67 0.36 9.44
C ASN A 326 -28.26 -0.62 10.54
N PHE A 327 -26.97 -0.96 10.65
CA PHE A 327 -26.41 -1.79 11.71
C PHE A 327 -25.08 -1.22 12.21
N ASP A 328 -24.74 -1.56 13.44
CA ASP A 328 -23.48 -1.14 14.05
C ASP A 328 -22.31 -1.96 13.45
N VAL A 329 -21.18 -1.30 13.26
CA VAL A 329 -19.98 -1.86 12.64
C VAL A 329 -18.83 -1.81 13.64
N GLY A 330 -18.07 -2.91 13.76
CA GLY A 330 -16.92 -2.99 14.66
C GLY A 330 -15.62 -3.29 13.93
N TRP A 331 -14.61 -3.72 14.69
CA TRP A 331 -13.31 -4.10 14.14
C TRP A 331 -13.36 -5.43 13.38
N GLY A 332 -12.82 -5.47 12.16
CA GLY A 332 -12.63 -6.73 11.43
C GLY A 332 -12.46 -6.57 9.92
N VAL A 333 -12.71 -7.67 9.22
CA VAL A 333 -12.71 -7.78 7.76
C VAL A 333 -14.14 -7.91 7.22
N GLY A 334 -14.31 -7.89 5.89
CA GLY A 334 -15.61 -8.07 5.24
C GLY A 334 -16.48 -6.81 5.33
N ASP A 335 -17.59 -6.89 6.06
CA ASP A 335 -18.49 -5.75 6.31
C ASP A 335 -18.11 -4.95 7.57
N GLN A 336 -16.96 -5.27 8.18
CA GLN A 336 -16.39 -4.60 9.34
C GLN A 336 -15.33 -3.57 8.95
N GLU A 337 -14.88 -2.76 9.91
CA GLU A 337 -13.92 -1.66 9.71
C GLU A 337 -12.55 -1.90 10.38
N MET A 338 -11.58 -1.09 9.98
CA MET A 338 -10.25 -1.03 10.60
C MET A 338 -9.77 0.42 10.77
N CYS A 339 -8.85 0.61 11.71
CA CYS A 339 -8.12 1.82 12.07
C CYS A 339 -6.69 1.42 12.39
N VAL A 340 -5.85 1.34 11.36
CA VAL A 340 -4.44 0.96 11.49
C VAL A 340 -3.57 2.03 10.85
N MET A 341 -2.34 2.18 11.32
CA MET A 341 -1.29 2.87 10.58
C MET A 341 0.03 2.09 10.68
N LEU A 342 0.72 1.96 9.55
CA LEU A 342 2.12 1.52 9.47
C LEU A 342 3.02 2.75 9.40
N GLY A 343 4.05 2.79 10.23
CA GLY A 343 5.12 3.77 10.14
C GLY A 343 6.49 3.14 9.97
N LEU A 344 7.37 3.79 9.20
CA LEU A 344 8.79 3.44 9.07
C LEU A 344 9.64 4.61 9.54
N ALA A 345 10.54 4.35 10.49
CA ALA A 345 11.30 5.41 11.16
C ALA A 345 12.77 5.04 11.40
N ASP A 346 13.64 6.05 11.48
CA ASP A 346 14.91 5.91 12.19
C ASP A 346 14.58 5.83 13.68
N SER A 347 14.73 4.63 14.24
CA SER A 347 14.39 4.30 15.61
C SER A 347 15.29 3.17 16.10
N ALA A 348 15.64 3.19 17.39
CA ALA A 348 16.40 2.12 18.03
C ALA A 348 15.55 0.85 18.29
N VAL A 349 14.23 0.99 18.25
CA VAL A 349 13.26 -0.05 18.62
C VAL A 349 12.13 -0.13 17.59
N MET A 350 11.48 -1.29 17.52
CA MET A 350 10.19 -1.47 16.87
C MET A 350 9.09 -1.30 17.90
N MET A 351 7.88 -0.91 17.46
CA MET A 351 6.76 -0.68 18.38
C MET A 351 5.44 -1.19 17.81
N ASP A 352 4.58 -1.68 18.69
CA ASP A 352 3.16 -1.92 18.41
C ASP A 352 2.36 -1.10 19.42
N LEU A 353 1.59 -0.13 18.94
CA LEU A 353 0.88 0.87 19.73
C LEU A 353 -0.62 0.59 19.60
N LEU A 354 -1.27 0.25 20.72
CA LEU A 354 -2.59 -0.37 20.69
C LEU A 354 -3.58 0.29 21.64
N VAL A 355 -4.75 0.68 21.13
CA VAL A 355 -5.97 0.84 21.93
C VAL A 355 -6.71 -0.50 21.89
N ASP A 356 -6.80 -1.18 23.03
CA ASP A 356 -7.43 -2.50 23.15
C ASP A 356 -8.95 -2.38 23.35
N ASN A 357 -9.67 -3.49 23.18
CA ASN A 357 -11.11 -3.56 23.39
C ASN A 357 -11.50 -3.09 24.80
N GLY A 358 -12.57 -2.30 24.90
CA GLY A 358 -13.06 -1.67 26.12
C GLY A 358 -12.17 -0.55 26.68
N GLN A 359 -11.25 0.01 25.88
CA GLN A 359 -10.41 1.14 26.27
C GLN A 359 -10.80 2.46 25.59
N GLY A 360 -11.76 2.42 24.65
CA GLY A 360 -12.33 3.61 24.03
C GLY A 360 -13.44 4.22 24.89
N ASP A 361 -13.28 5.48 25.25
CA ASP A 361 -14.30 6.26 25.96
C ASP A 361 -14.95 7.26 25.00
N PHE A 362 -16.28 7.35 25.03
CA PHE A 362 -17.00 8.44 24.37
C PHE A 362 -16.70 9.75 25.10
N ILE A 363 -16.17 10.74 24.38
CA ILE A 363 -15.75 12.02 24.94
C ILE A 363 -16.76 13.13 24.62
N ASP A 364 -17.18 13.24 23.36
CA ASP A 364 -18.07 14.33 22.94
C ASP A 364 -18.88 14.03 21.68
N LEU A 365 -19.90 14.86 21.41
CA LEU A 365 -20.62 14.95 20.15
C LEU A 365 -20.49 16.37 19.62
N GLU A 366 -19.56 16.59 18.70
CA GLU A 366 -19.26 17.90 18.12
C GLU A 366 -19.66 17.91 16.64
N ASP A 367 -20.45 18.91 16.22
CA ASP A 367 -20.95 19.06 14.85
C ASP A 367 -21.64 17.80 14.26
N GLY A 368 -22.21 16.97 15.13
CA GLY A 368 -22.89 15.71 14.75
C GLY A 368 -21.97 14.49 14.67
N ILE A 369 -20.65 14.68 14.87
CA ILE A 369 -19.64 13.62 14.87
C ILE A 369 -19.40 13.14 16.30
N ARG A 370 -19.57 11.84 16.54
CA ARG A 370 -19.29 11.20 17.83
C ARG A 370 -17.78 11.01 17.99
N LYS A 371 -17.20 11.50 19.07
CA LYS A 371 -15.76 11.40 19.32
C LYS A 371 -15.46 10.42 20.44
N TYR A 372 -14.57 9.48 20.16
CA TYR A 372 -14.07 8.47 21.09
C TYR A 372 -12.57 8.65 21.23
N GLU A 373 -12.07 8.59 22.47
CA GLU A 373 -10.63 8.62 22.76
C GLU A 373 -10.27 7.40 23.60
N GLY A 374 -9.12 6.79 23.32
CA GLY A 374 -8.59 5.68 24.10
C GLY A 374 -7.11 5.83 24.39
N TYR A 375 -6.68 5.34 25.56
CA TYR A 375 -5.26 5.27 25.87
C TYR A 375 -4.60 4.21 24.99
N CYS A 376 -3.59 4.61 24.23
CA CYS A 376 -2.89 3.74 23.32
C CYS A 376 -1.61 3.22 24.00
N ARG A 377 -1.64 1.94 24.37
CA ARG A 377 -0.58 1.28 25.11
C ARG A 377 0.60 0.94 24.18
N PRO A 378 1.84 1.32 24.51
CA PRO A 378 3.01 0.88 23.76
C PRO A 378 3.43 -0.55 24.11
N LEU A 379 3.81 -1.31 23.08
CA LEU A 379 4.64 -2.50 23.18
C LEU A 379 5.94 -2.24 22.42
N VAL A 380 7.05 -2.12 23.15
CA VAL A 380 8.36 -1.84 22.58
C VAL A 380 9.16 -3.13 22.43
N VAL A 381 9.73 -3.34 21.25
CA VAL A 381 10.53 -4.53 20.90
C VAL A 381 11.87 -4.08 20.33
N ALA A 382 12.96 -4.72 20.74
CA ALA A 382 14.27 -4.42 20.17
C ALA A 382 14.31 -4.82 18.69
N LYS A 383 14.97 -4.02 17.84
CA LYS A 383 15.23 -4.39 16.45
C LYS A 383 16.00 -5.71 16.37
N ASN A 384 15.73 -6.50 15.34
CA ASN A 384 16.57 -7.63 15.02
C ASN A 384 17.99 -7.12 14.73
N LYS A 385 19.02 -7.71 15.37
CA LYS A 385 20.42 -7.28 15.17
C LYS A 385 20.88 -7.40 13.72
N ALA A 386 20.24 -8.25 12.94
CA ALA A 386 20.50 -8.40 11.51
C ALA A 386 20.03 -7.19 10.68
N GLN A 387 19.15 -6.35 11.22
CA GLN A 387 18.68 -5.09 10.62
C GLN A 387 19.55 -3.88 11.03
N SER A 388 20.86 -4.09 11.18
CA SER A 388 21.82 -3.03 11.44
C SER A 388 22.23 -2.30 10.16
N MET A 389 22.90 -1.15 10.31
CA MET A 389 23.63 -0.48 9.23
C MET A 389 24.57 -1.45 8.49
N PRO A 390 24.90 -1.18 7.21
CA PRO A 390 25.85 -1.97 6.46
C PRO A 390 27.20 -2.14 7.14
N THR A 391 27.81 -3.30 6.93
CA THR A 391 29.20 -3.53 7.33
C THR A 391 30.16 -2.93 6.30
N GLN A 392 31.42 -2.69 6.70
CA GLN A 392 32.43 -2.18 5.75
C GLN A 392 32.64 -3.14 4.56
N ALA A 393 32.55 -4.46 4.79
CA ALA A 393 32.67 -5.43 3.70
C ALA A 393 31.52 -5.34 2.70
N GLU A 394 30.30 -5.06 3.17
CA GLU A 394 29.14 -4.82 2.30
C GLU A 394 29.28 -3.49 1.53
N ILE A 395 29.88 -2.47 2.14
CA ILE A 395 30.14 -1.16 1.51
C ILE A 395 31.23 -1.27 0.43
N ASP A 396 32.29 -2.03 0.69
CA ASP A 396 33.44 -2.17 -0.22
C ASP A 396 33.18 -3.17 -1.36
N GLY A 397 32.20 -4.07 -1.19
CA GLY A 397 31.78 -5.04 -2.18
C GLY A 397 30.92 -4.43 -3.31
N PRO A 398 30.67 -5.17 -4.40
CA PRO A 398 29.71 -4.73 -5.42
C PRO A 398 28.27 -4.81 -4.89
N LEU A 399 27.32 -4.15 -5.57
CA LEU A 399 25.90 -4.35 -5.32
C LEU A 399 25.53 -5.83 -5.49
N TYR A 400 25.04 -6.45 -4.42
CA TYR A 400 24.48 -7.79 -4.45
C TYR A 400 23.03 -7.76 -4.94
N VAL A 401 22.74 -8.51 -6.01
CA VAL A 401 21.38 -8.72 -6.51
C VAL A 401 21.03 -10.21 -6.31
N PRO A 402 19.95 -10.54 -5.59
CA PRO A 402 19.55 -11.92 -5.35
C PRO A 402 19.13 -12.59 -6.68
N PRO A 403 19.27 -13.92 -6.79
CA PRO A 403 18.84 -14.64 -7.98
C PRO A 403 17.32 -14.55 -8.14
N THR A 404 16.87 -14.38 -9.38
CA THR A 404 15.47 -14.41 -9.79
C THR A 404 15.02 -15.83 -10.13
N ASP A 405 13.72 -16.09 -9.97
CA ASP A 405 13.14 -17.37 -10.37
C ASP A 405 13.23 -17.55 -11.91
N PRO A 406 13.37 -18.80 -12.41
CA PRO A 406 13.40 -19.05 -13.84
C PRO A 406 12.14 -18.51 -14.55
N GLY A 407 12.34 -17.59 -15.50
CA GLY A 407 11.24 -16.93 -16.22
C GLY A 407 10.79 -15.60 -15.61
N SER A 408 11.35 -15.19 -14.48
CA SER A 408 11.17 -13.85 -13.90
C SER A 408 12.16 -12.82 -14.43
N ASP A 409 13.17 -13.26 -15.19
CA ASP A 409 14.16 -12.38 -15.82
C ASP A 409 13.49 -11.40 -16.79
N GLY A 410 13.60 -10.11 -16.49
CA GLY A 410 13.05 -9.05 -17.33
C GLY A 410 11.53 -8.89 -17.24
N LEU A 411 10.88 -9.46 -16.22
CA LEU A 411 9.50 -9.08 -15.89
C LEU A 411 9.45 -7.58 -15.62
N PRO A 412 8.51 -6.83 -16.23
CA PRO A 412 8.33 -5.44 -15.89
C PRO A 412 7.70 -5.33 -14.48
N PRO A 413 8.04 -4.30 -13.69
CA PRO A 413 7.43 -4.06 -12.37
C PRO A 413 5.90 -4.00 -12.42
N VAL A 414 5.40 -3.49 -13.54
CA VAL A 414 3.99 -3.30 -13.86
C VAL A 414 3.81 -3.73 -15.31
N ASP A 415 2.75 -4.47 -15.63
CA ASP A 415 2.47 -4.79 -17.03
C ASP A 415 2.27 -3.51 -17.84
N PRO A 416 2.80 -3.45 -19.08
CA PRO A 416 2.52 -2.33 -19.94
C PRO A 416 1.02 -2.28 -20.22
N CYS A 417 0.40 -1.12 -19.99
CA CYS A 417 -0.98 -0.93 -20.39
C CYS A 417 -1.11 -1.05 -21.92
N VAL A 418 -2.09 -1.85 -22.36
CA VAL A 418 -2.47 -2.01 -23.76
C VAL A 418 -3.94 -1.66 -23.89
N ASP A 419 -4.29 -0.87 -24.92
CA ASP A 419 -5.69 -0.56 -25.23
C ASP A 419 -6.49 -1.85 -25.45
N ALA A 420 -7.74 -1.86 -24.99
CA ALA A 420 -8.57 -3.06 -24.99
C ALA A 420 -8.82 -3.61 -26.40
N ASP A 421 -8.80 -4.94 -26.57
CA ASP A 421 -9.00 -5.56 -27.88
C ASP A 421 -10.42 -5.25 -28.44
N PRO A 422 -10.53 -4.49 -29.56
CA PRO A 422 -11.83 -4.17 -30.15
C PRO A 422 -12.55 -5.41 -30.71
N MET A 423 -11.86 -6.55 -30.87
CA MET A 423 -12.42 -7.80 -31.37
C MET A 423 -12.77 -8.80 -30.27
N ALA A 424 -12.48 -8.49 -29.00
CA ALA A 424 -12.79 -9.38 -27.89
C ALA A 424 -14.31 -9.66 -27.78
N PRO A 425 -14.71 -10.91 -27.52
CA PRO A 425 -16.11 -11.25 -27.31
C PRO A 425 -16.58 -10.79 -25.92
N PRO A 426 -17.79 -10.21 -25.79
CA PRO A 426 -18.26 -9.75 -24.49
C PRO A 426 -18.44 -10.90 -23.49
N HIS A 427 -18.31 -10.59 -22.21
CA HIS A 427 -18.87 -11.44 -21.15
C HIS A 427 -20.39 -11.34 -21.15
N GLU A 428 -21.05 -12.49 -21.16
CA GLU A 428 -22.51 -12.58 -21.09
C GLU A 428 -22.99 -12.64 -19.63
N PRO A 429 -24.22 -12.18 -19.32
CA PRO A 429 -25.16 -11.53 -20.23
C PRO A 429 -24.83 -10.05 -20.47
N VAL A 430 -25.02 -9.56 -21.70
CA VAL A 430 -24.86 -8.13 -22.05
C VAL A 430 -26.11 -7.33 -21.65
N THR A 431 -26.22 -7.01 -20.36
CA THR A 431 -27.31 -6.17 -19.81
C THR A 431 -26.77 -5.11 -18.85
N LEU A 432 -27.54 -4.03 -18.63
CA LEU A 432 -27.18 -2.99 -17.66
C LEU A 432 -27.02 -3.59 -16.26
N ALA A 433 -27.94 -4.46 -15.84
CA ALA A 433 -27.85 -5.14 -14.55
C ALA A 433 -26.53 -5.93 -14.42
N SER A 434 -26.12 -6.64 -15.47
CA SER A 434 -24.89 -7.42 -15.42
C SER A 434 -23.63 -6.54 -15.47
N ILE A 435 -23.64 -5.44 -16.23
CA ILE A 435 -22.54 -4.46 -16.23
C ILE A 435 -22.38 -3.82 -14.85
N ARG A 436 -23.50 -3.47 -14.21
CA ARG A 436 -23.51 -2.99 -12.82
C ARG A 436 -22.81 -3.99 -11.90
N ASP A 437 -23.24 -5.25 -11.94
CA ASP A 437 -22.82 -6.27 -10.97
C ASP A 437 -21.46 -6.92 -11.25
N THR A 438 -20.87 -6.70 -12.44
CA THR A 438 -19.59 -7.31 -12.83
C THR A 438 -18.49 -6.31 -13.15
N VAL A 439 -18.84 -5.03 -13.36
CA VAL A 439 -17.88 -3.98 -13.72
C VAL A 439 -18.01 -2.76 -12.83
N LEU A 440 -19.16 -2.07 -12.87
CA LEU A 440 -19.28 -0.75 -12.24
C LEU A 440 -19.23 -0.82 -10.70
N LEU A 441 -19.94 -1.77 -10.09
CA LEU A 441 -19.91 -1.95 -8.65
C LEU A 441 -18.55 -2.45 -8.14
N PRO A 442 -18.01 -3.58 -8.61
CA PRO A 442 -16.80 -4.16 -8.04
C PRO A 442 -15.53 -3.34 -8.33
N SER A 443 -15.46 -2.64 -9.46
CA SER A 443 -14.22 -1.96 -9.87
C SER A 443 -14.27 -0.44 -9.76
N CYS A 444 -15.46 0.17 -9.68
CA CYS A 444 -15.60 1.63 -9.73
C CYS A 444 -16.41 2.22 -8.57
N SER A 445 -17.21 1.43 -7.85
CA SER A 445 -18.09 1.90 -6.77
C SER A 445 -17.67 1.40 -5.40
N TYR A 446 -17.40 0.10 -5.26
CA TYR A 446 -16.99 -0.48 -4.00
C TYR A 446 -15.56 -0.05 -3.69
N SER A 447 -15.38 0.59 -2.53
CA SER A 447 -14.07 1.13 -2.10
C SER A 447 -13.39 1.88 -3.25
N ALA A 448 -14.17 2.72 -3.92
CA ALA A 448 -13.77 3.50 -5.07
C ALA A 448 -14.63 4.77 -5.14
N CYS A 449 -14.51 5.51 -6.23
CA CYS A 449 -15.00 6.88 -6.30
C CYS A 449 -16.50 7.04 -6.63
N HIS A 450 -17.18 6.03 -7.18
CA HIS A 450 -18.53 6.18 -7.75
C HIS A 450 -19.64 5.47 -6.96
N GLY A 451 -19.60 5.56 -5.62
CA GLY A 451 -20.59 4.95 -4.74
C GLY A 451 -21.21 5.92 -3.74
N GLY A 452 -22.54 5.90 -3.65
CA GLY A 452 -23.30 6.55 -2.58
C GLY A 452 -23.28 8.08 -2.63
N ALA A 453 -23.56 8.72 -1.48
CA ALA A 453 -23.78 10.16 -1.40
C ALA A 453 -22.53 11.03 -1.66
N ALA A 454 -21.35 10.44 -1.52
CA ALA A 454 -20.05 11.10 -1.73
C ALA A 454 -19.42 10.77 -3.09
N ALA A 455 -20.19 10.24 -4.04
CA ALA A 455 -19.68 9.86 -5.34
C ALA A 455 -19.00 11.03 -6.08
N VAL A 456 -17.78 10.79 -6.57
CA VAL A 456 -16.96 11.78 -7.26
C VAL A 456 -17.67 12.27 -8.52
N HIS A 457 -17.65 13.59 -8.69
CA HIS A 457 -18.39 14.32 -9.74
C HIS A 457 -19.90 14.06 -9.76
N GLY A 458 -20.46 13.47 -8.70
CA GLY A 458 -21.89 13.17 -8.59
C GLY A 458 -22.35 11.97 -9.42
N LEU A 459 -21.44 11.14 -9.95
CA LEU A 459 -21.78 9.93 -10.70
C LEU A 459 -21.89 8.72 -9.75
N ASP A 460 -23.11 8.33 -9.39
CA ASP A 460 -23.37 7.23 -8.45
C ASP A 460 -23.82 5.94 -9.14
N PHE A 461 -22.95 4.93 -9.17
CA PHE A 461 -23.30 3.62 -9.74
C PHE A 461 -24.24 2.78 -8.85
N GLN A 462 -24.53 3.25 -7.63
CA GLN A 462 -25.51 2.63 -6.73
C GLN A 462 -26.91 3.25 -6.85
N ALA A 463 -27.07 4.28 -7.68
CA ALA A 463 -28.33 4.97 -7.89
C ALA A 463 -29.50 3.99 -8.16
N ALA A 464 -30.68 4.36 -7.64
CA ALA A 464 -31.89 3.56 -7.80
C ALA A 464 -32.30 3.43 -9.27
N ASP A 465 -32.07 4.48 -10.06
CA ASP A 465 -32.25 4.50 -11.52
C ASP A 465 -30.88 4.73 -12.19
N LEU A 466 -30.08 3.67 -12.23
CA LEU A 466 -28.74 3.69 -12.82
C LEU A 466 -28.77 4.05 -14.31
N HIS A 467 -29.82 3.64 -15.04
CA HIS A 467 -29.95 3.97 -16.46
C HIS A 467 -30.06 5.48 -16.66
N ALA A 468 -30.98 6.13 -15.92
CA ALA A 468 -31.14 7.58 -15.98
C ALA A 468 -29.88 8.32 -15.52
N GLU A 469 -29.17 7.81 -14.51
CA GLU A 469 -27.89 8.36 -14.06
C GLU A 469 -26.88 8.35 -15.22
N LEU A 470 -26.64 7.19 -15.85
CA LEU A 470 -25.67 7.07 -16.95
C LEU A 470 -26.03 7.90 -18.20
N MET A 471 -27.32 7.98 -18.56
CA MET A 471 -27.76 8.70 -19.77
C MET A 471 -27.73 10.22 -19.61
N ASN A 472 -28.01 10.72 -18.41
CA ASN A 472 -28.17 12.16 -18.16
C ASN A 472 -26.99 12.78 -17.41
N HIS A 473 -25.96 11.99 -17.07
CA HIS A 473 -24.82 12.48 -16.34
C HIS A 473 -24.09 13.59 -17.10
N THR A 474 -23.84 14.71 -16.41
CA THR A 474 -23.06 15.82 -16.95
C THR A 474 -21.59 15.59 -16.62
N LEU A 475 -20.76 15.36 -17.64
CA LEU A 475 -19.33 15.12 -17.47
C LEU A 475 -18.64 16.34 -16.84
N ALA A 476 -17.73 16.08 -15.90
CA ALA A 476 -16.79 17.07 -15.41
C ALA A 476 -15.70 17.39 -16.46
N ALA A 477 -15.32 16.41 -17.29
CA ALA A 477 -14.38 16.57 -18.37
C ALA A 477 -15.01 17.22 -19.61
N ASP A 478 -14.25 18.05 -20.33
CA ASP A 478 -14.64 18.65 -21.61
C ASP A 478 -14.42 17.65 -22.76
N ALA A 479 -15.09 16.50 -22.68
CA ALA A 479 -14.90 15.38 -23.60
C ALA A 479 -15.56 15.59 -24.97
N GLY A 480 -16.47 16.57 -25.10
CA GLY A 480 -17.22 16.83 -26.34
C GLY A 480 -18.24 15.75 -26.71
N MET A 481 -18.52 14.81 -25.80
CA MET A 481 -19.42 13.65 -25.99
C MET A 481 -20.16 13.35 -24.67
N PRO A 482 -21.28 12.61 -24.68
CA PRO A 482 -21.96 12.19 -23.45
C PRO A 482 -21.19 11.08 -22.70
N LEU A 483 -21.57 10.80 -21.45
CA LEU A 483 -21.05 9.64 -20.72
C LEU A 483 -21.32 8.34 -21.47
N ILE A 484 -22.57 8.19 -21.96
CA ILE A 484 -23.01 7.12 -22.85
C ILE A 484 -23.78 7.72 -24.04
N ASP A 485 -23.42 7.33 -25.25
CA ASP A 485 -24.18 7.59 -26.48
C ASP A 485 -24.77 6.28 -27.01
N PRO A 486 -26.09 6.02 -26.82
CA PRO A 486 -26.74 4.80 -27.26
C PRO A 486 -26.49 4.47 -28.74
N GLY A 487 -25.90 3.31 -28.99
CA GLY A 487 -25.55 2.80 -30.32
C GLY A 487 -24.18 3.26 -30.84
N LEU A 488 -23.46 4.12 -30.11
CA LEU A 488 -22.18 4.71 -30.53
C LEU A 488 -21.11 4.60 -29.41
N PRO A 489 -20.46 3.44 -29.23
CA PRO A 489 -19.42 3.25 -28.21
C PRO A 489 -18.28 4.26 -28.34
N GLU A 490 -17.81 4.52 -29.55
CA GLU A 490 -16.72 5.47 -29.83
C GLU A 490 -17.07 6.92 -29.48
N ASN A 491 -18.37 7.24 -29.34
CA ASN A 491 -18.86 8.54 -28.89
C ASN A 491 -19.35 8.50 -27.43
N SER A 492 -18.93 7.50 -26.65
CA SER A 492 -19.30 7.33 -25.24
C SER A 492 -18.06 7.48 -24.36
N TRP A 493 -18.05 8.49 -23.48
CA TRP A 493 -16.89 8.77 -22.64
C TRP A 493 -16.54 7.61 -21.69
N LEU A 494 -17.53 6.92 -21.13
CA LEU A 494 -17.26 5.75 -20.27
C LEU A 494 -16.48 4.68 -21.01
N TYR A 495 -16.83 4.39 -22.28
CA TYR A 495 -16.14 3.37 -23.06
C TYR A 495 -14.68 3.75 -23.29
N ARG A 496 -14.40 5.00 -23.65
CA ARG A 496 -13.01 5.49 -23.81
C ARG A 496 -12.20 5.36 -22.53
N LEU A 497 -12.79 5.75 -21.39
CA LEU A 497 -12.13 5.64 -20.08
C LEU A 497 -11.75 4.19 -19.72
N VAL A 498 -12.52 3.18 -20.13
CA VAL A 498 -12.24 1.77 -19.76
C VAL A 498 -11.51 0.99 -20.86
N SER A 499 -11.32 1.56 -22.05
CA SER A 499 -10.76 0.87 -23.23
C SER A 499 -9.47 1.48 -23.76
N GLU A 500 -9.15 2.72 -23.41
CA GLU A 500 -7.92 3.40 -23.81
C GLU A 500 -7.00 3.56 -22.59
N CYS A 501 -5.71 3.26 -22.73
CA CYS A 501 -4.72 3.45 -21.67
C CYS A 501 -4.46 4.93 -21.37
N ALA A 502 -4.57 5.77 -22.40
CA ALA A 502 -4.36 7.22 -22.32
C ALA A 502 -5.51 7.95 -23.04
N PRO A 503 -6.74 7.88 -22.49
CA PRO A 503 -7.89 8.52 -23.11
C PRO A 503 -7.67 10.02 -23.16
N GLN A 504 -8.13 10.68 -24.23
CA GLN A 504 -7.94 12.13 -24.39
C GLN A 504 -9.26 12.86 -24.49
N ASP A 505 -9.36 14.01 -23.82
CA ASP A 505 -10.50 14.91 -23.96
C ASP A 505 -10.53 15.60 -25.34
N GLN A 506 -11.52 16.47 -25.58
CA GLN A 506 -11.66 17.15 -26.87
C GLN A 506 -10.46 18.07 -27.22
N LYS A 507 -9.69 18.49 -26.23
CA LYS A 507 -8.51 19.36 -26.38
C LYS A 507 -7.21 18.55 -26.51
N GLY A 508 -7.27 17.22 -26.47
CA GLY A 508 -6.10 16.34 -26.49
C GLY A 508 -5.41 16.24 -25.13
N VAL A 509 -6.05 16.66 -24.05
CA VAL A 509 -5.52 16.49 -22.69
C VAL A 509 -5.79 15.06 -22.27
N ALA A 510 -4.72 14.35 -21.85
CA ALA A 510 -4.85 13.01 -21.32
C ALA A 510 -5.70 13.02 -20.04
N ALA A 511 -6.74 12.19 -20.03
CA ALA A 511 -7.51 11.83 -18.86
C ALA A 511 -6.95 10.53 -18.26
N ILE A 512 -7.29 10.29 -17.00
CA ILE A 512 -6.95 9.04 -16.32
C ILE A 512 -7.97 7.98 -16.73
N HIS A 513 -7.51 6.82 -17.21
CA HIS A 513 -8.37 5.69 -17.52
C HIS A 513 -9.00 5.12 -16.24
N MET A 514 -10.03 4.28 -16.39
CA MET A 514 -10.75 3.67 -15.28
C MET A 514 -10.58 2.15 -15.31
N PRO A 515 -10.44 1.48 -14.14
CA PRO A 515 -10.55 2.02 -12.78
C PRO A 515 -9.40 2.95 -12.37
N LEU A 516 -9.68 3.91 -11.48
CA LEU A 516 -8.66 4.79 -10.93
C LEU A 516 -7.57 3.97 -10.25
N ASN A 517 -6.31 4.43 -10.35
CA ASN A 517 -5.14 3.80 -9.77
C ASN A 517 -4.85 2.37 -10.30
N ALA A 518 -5.57 1.89 -11.33
CA ALA A 518 -5.23 0.68 -12.04
C ALA A 518 -4.02 0.93 -12.95
N PRO A 519 -3.00 0.06 -12.92
CA PRO A 519 -1.87 0.20 -13.85
C PRO A 519 -2.23 -0.22 -15.29
N VAL A 520 -3.26 -1.05 -15.43
CA VAL A 520 -3.75 -1.62 -16.69
C VAL A 520 -5.28 -1.56 -16.73
N LEU A 521 -5.85 -1.68 -17.93
CA LEU A 521 -7.29 -1.72 -18.13
C LEU A 521 -7.94 -3.00 -17.57
N LEU A 522 -9.26 -2.98 -17.48
CA LEU A 522 -10.05 -4.18 -17.19
C LEU A 522 -9.84 -5.26 -18.26
N GLU A 523 -10.14 -6.52 -17.92
CA GLU A 523 -10.16 -7.62 -18.89
C GLU A 523 -10.94 -7.24 -20.15
N ASP A 524 -10.35 -7.48 -21.33
CA ASP A 524 -10.92 -7.13 -22.64
C ASP A 524 -12.39 -7.54 -22.80
N ARG A 525 -12.78 -8.68 -22.26
CA ARG A 525 -14.16 -9.19 -22.36
C ARG A 525 -15.15 -8.42 -21.49
N MET A 526 -14.70 -7.84 -20.38
CA MET A 526 -15.51 -6.93 -19.54
C MET A 526 -15.66 -5.57 -20.24
N VAL A 527 -14.60 -5.07 -20.87
CA VAL A 527 -14.66 -3.86 -21.70
C VAL A 527 -15.60 -4.06 -22.90
N ALA A 528 -15.48 -5.19 -23.59
CA ALA A 528 -16.34 -5.58 -24.70
C ALA A 528 -17.81 -5.73 -24.29
N LYS A 529 -18.09 -6.10 -23.03
CA LYS A 529 -19.46 -6.14 -22.48
C LYS A 529 -20.10 -4.75 -22.44
N ILE A 530 -19.35 -3.74 -21.98
CA ILE A 530 -19.80 -2.33 -22.02
C ILE A 530 -20.01 -1.90 -23.47
N ARG A 531 -19.05 -2.17 -24.36
CA ARG A 531 -19.18 -1.88 -25.80
C ARG A 531 -20.47 -2.46 -26.39
N ALA A 532 -20.68 -3.76 -26.23
CA ALA A 532 -21.81 -4.47 -26.81
C ALA A 532 -23.16 -3.96 -26.27
N TRP A 533 -23.23 -3.58 -24.99
CA TRP A 533 -24.44 -2.98 -24.42
C TRP A 533 -24.72 -1.59 -25.02
N ILE A 534 -23.69 -0.76 -25.19
CA ILE A 534 -23.84 0.53 -25.86
C ILE A 534 -24.28 0.32 -27.32
N GLU A 535 -23.65 -0.57 -28.08
CA GLU A 535 -24.03 -0.91 -29.46
C GLU A 535 -25.49 -1.37 -29.59
N ALA A 536 -25.99 -2.10 -28.60
CA ALA A 536 -27.38 -2.53 -28.52
C ALA A 536 -28.38 -1.41 -28.16
N GLY A 537 -27.91 -0.18 -28.02
CA GLY A 537 -28.71 0.99 -27.69
C GLY A 537 -28.80 1.31 -26.20
N ALA A 538 -27.85 0.82 -25.39
CA ALA A 538 -27.74 1.09 -23.95
C ALA A 538 -29.07 0.89 -23.21
N LEU A 539 -29.67 -0.29 -23.36
CA LEU A 539 -31.01 -0.58 -22.84
C LEU A 539 -31.01 -0.67 -21.31
N ASP A 540 -32.12 -0.28 -20.67
CA ASP A 540 -32.38 -0.54 -19.25
C ASP A 540 -32.87 -1.99 -19.08
N ASN A 541 -31.92 -2.93 -18.93
CA ASN A 541 -32.20 -4.37 -18.99
C ASN A 541 -31.39 -5.25 -18.02
#